data_AF-A0A011P4A1-F1
#
_entry.id   AF-A0A011P4A1-F1
#
_cell.length_a   1.000
_cell.length_b   1.000
_cell.length_c   1.000
_cell.angle_alpha   90.00
_cell.angle_beta   90.00
_cell.angle_gamma   90.00
#
_symmetry.space_group_name_H-M   'P 1'
#
loop_
_entity.id
_entity.type
_entity.pdbx_description
1 polymer ?
#
loop_
_entity_poly.entity_id
_entity_poly.type
_entity_poly.pdbx_seq_one_letter_code
_entity_poly.pdbx_strand_id
1 'polypeptide(L)'
;MNPSSTPRRRKPSASAQQHRVSKERTLGEVGTSAVQNAGEEKESVFWAALQGDDLLERAKLQWQFGDWDGLIGLDPSLLARHPEREKLALLVAAAHFQVSKACTRFQFMSLAPVAGCGKKLVSQVLASGVHNSLGRAALVASDERKAIRHFECAIRLVTPAADIALSAHARMVKEMIALGLLPQAGLNIDQLRRKVTGATSTRNQCDAHIKVLDMEVDLLRERLYSLKKQLDQAKNIDSVLVFGNDTKSQLPLPKMRSGNVDPAIKTYYGLNGLDRKLEAYLDYDGGYFVELGANDGVSQSNTCYFEKERGWRGLLIEPVLHNFLKCRANRSRENAFACVACVSFSYDQSHVNLIYSNLMTTPTGVETDISDPRSHAYSGKIYLQRDELPVEIIAPAKTLTTLLSDANAPLVIDLLSLDVEGAELEVLKGIDHKRYRFKYVLIECRDEKSLAAYMSTVGYTRVDKLSNHDYLFSSQA
;
A
#
# COMPACT_ATOMS: atom_id res chain seq x y z
N MET A 1 -73.89 32.06 69.20
CA MET A 1 -72.66 31.47 68.62
C MET A 1 -71.78 32.61 68.16
N ASN A 2 -70.66 32.78 68.84
CA ASN A 2 -69.67 33.85 68.66
C ASN A 2 -68.51 33.33 67.76
N PRO A 3 -67.49 34.12 67.35
CA PRO A 3 -67.30 34.60 65.97
C PRO A 3 -65.89 34.28 65.40
N SER A 4 -65.43 35.08 64.42
CA SER A 4 -64.04 35.31 63.93
C SER A 4 -63.56 34.44 62.75
N SER A 5 -62.74 34.86 61.77
CA SER A 5 -62.13 36.13 61.35
C SER A 5 -61.30 35.86 60.06
N THR A 6 -61.26 36.80 59.11
CA THR A 6 -60.20 36.95 58.05
C THR A 6 -58.84 37.32 58.69
N PRO A 7 -57.63 37.40 58.04
CA PRO A 7 -57.33 37.78 56.64
C PRO A 7 -55.99 37.27 55.98
N ARG A 8 -55.73 37.78 54.75
CA ARG A 8 -54.46 37.97 53.97
C ARG A 8 -53.09 37.73 54.66
N ARG A 9 -52.11 37.23 53.88
CA ARG A 9 -50.66 37.61 53.89
C ARG A 9 -49.97 37.12 52.60
N ARG A 10 -49.46 37.99 51.70
CA ARG A 10 -48.17 38.72 51.65
C ARG A 10 -46.92 37.87 51.32
N LYS A 11 -46.27 38.19 50.20
CA LYS A 11 -44.83 37.93 49.93
C LYS A 11 -43.94 38.69 50.93
N PRO A 12 -42.75 38.16 51.24
CA PRO A 12 -41.50 38.93 51.32
C PRO A 12 -40.38 38.24 50.50
N SER A 13 -39.67 38.92 49.59
CA SER A 13 -38.50 39.83 49.76
C SER A 13 -37.14 39.11 49.82
N ALA A 14 -36.22 39.64 49.03
CA ALA A 14 -34.84 39.24 48.82
C ALA A 14 -33.90 39.52 50.01
N SER A 15 -32.82 38.75 50.10
CA SER A 15 -31.44 39.18 50.46
C SER A 15 -30.55 37.93 50.46
N ALA A 16 -29.62 37.77 49.51
CA ALA A 16 -28.22 38.27 49.56
C ALA A 16 -27.29 37.35 50.37
N GLN A 17 -26.32 36.71 49.71
CA GLN A 17 -24.87 36.95 49.93
C GLN A 17 -24.00 35.91 49.21
N GLN A 18 -23.01 36.42 48.48
CA GLN A 18 -21.60 35.98 48.41
C GLN A 18 -21.32 34.53 47.96
N HIS A 19 -20.54 34.25 46.92
CA HIS A 19 -19.15 34.66 46.78
C HIS A 19 -18.68 34.58 45.32
N ARG A 20 -17.94 35.60 44.91
CA ARG A 20 -17.08 35.61 43.72
C ARG A 20 -15.80 34.85 44.09
N VAL A 21 -15.55 33.71 43.46
CA VAL A 21 -14.21 33.11 43.36
C VAL A 21 -13.97 32.72 41.91
N SER A 22 -12.98 33.39 41.35
CA SER A 22 -12.31 33.15 40.08
C SER A 22 -11.82 31.72 39.92
N LYS A 23 -12.07 31.11 38.76
CA LYS A 23 -11.19 30.09 38.18
C LYS A 23 -11.13 30.26 36.67
N GLU A 24 -9.92 30.52 36.21
CA GLU A 24 -9.49 30.56 34.82
C GLU A 24 -10.00 29.33 34.06
N ARG A 25 -10.58 29.54 32.87
CA ARG A 25 -10.72 28.49 31.86
C ARG A 25 -9.61 28.69 30.84
N THR A 26 -8.65 27.79 30.92
CA THR A 26 -7.69 27.46 29.87
C THR A 26 -8.42 27.22 28.55
N LEU A 27 -8.05 28.01 27.54
CA LEU A 27 -8.30 27.74 26.13
C LEU A 27 -7.48 26.52 25.73
N GLY A 28 -8.10 25.36 25.69
CA GLY A 28 -7.54 24.13 25.18
C GLY A 28 -8.65 23.30 24.55
N GLU A 29 -8.43 22.89 23.31
CA GLU A 29 -9.13 21.78 22.65
C GLU A 29 -10.62 21.94 22.35
N VAL A 30 -10.97 22.86 21.45
CA VAL A 30 -12.17 22.71 20.61
C VAL A 30 -11.82 23.15 19.20
N GLY A 31 -11.51 22.22 18.30
CA GLY A 31 -11.16 22.58 16.92
C GLY A 31 -10.95 21.47 15.91
N THR A 32 -10.88 20.20 16.31
CA THR A 32 -10.54 19.10 15.39
C THR A 32 -11.68 18.13 15.09
N SER A 33 -12.69 17.96 15.96
CA SER A 33 -13.80 17.02 15.71
C SER A 33 -14.94 17.58 14.86
N ALA A 34 -15.17 18.90 14.88
CA ALA A 34 -16.30 19.52 14.20
C ALA A 34 -16.13 19.59 12.66
N VAL A 35 -14.89 19.55 12.17
CA VAL A 35 -14.58 19.66 10.73
C VAL A 35 -14.55 18.30 10.04
N GLN A 36 -14.19 17.22 10.75
CA GLN A 36 -14.28 15.85 10.22
C GLN A 36 -15.72 15.37 10.10
N ASN A 37 -16.56 15.65 11.10
CA ASN A 37 -17.98 15.28 11.05
C ASN A 37 -18.75 16.01 9.94
N ALA A 38 -18.40 17.26 9.62
CA ALA A 38 -19.14 18.05 8.62
C ALA A 38 -18.90 17.62 7.16
N GLY A 39 -17.79 16.93 6.86
CA GLY A 39 -17.50 16.37 5.53
C GLY A 39 -18.17 15.00 5.34
N GLU A 40 -17.99 14.11 6.31
CA GLU A 40 -18.62 12.78 6.33
C GLU A 40 -20.16 12.87 6.42
N GLU A 41 -20.71 13.82 7.19
CA GLU A 41 -22.16 14.06 7.22
C GLU A 41 -22.67 14.59 5.88
N LYS A 42 -21.90 15.37 5.11
CA LYS A 42 -22.37 15.93 3.82
C LYS A 42 -22.31 14.93 2.67
N GLU A 43 -21.27 14.10 2.58
CA GLU A 43 -21.22 12.96 1.65
C GLU A 43 -22.33 11.95 1.98
N SER A 44 -22.51 11.63 3.26
CA SER A 44 -23.60 10.79 3.74
C SER A 44 -24.97 11.38 3.37
N VAL A 45 -25.18 12.69 3.53
CA VAL A 45 -26.44 13.37 3.20
C VAL A 45 -26.73 13.43 1.70
N PHE A 46 -25.72 13.56 0.82
CA PHE A 46 -25.92 13.52 -0.63
C PHE A 46 -26.47 12.17 -1.10
N TRP A 47 -25.90 11.08 -0.59
CA TRP A 47 -26.34 9.73 -0.91
C TRP A 47 -27.56 9.26 -0.08
N ALA A 48 -27.78 9.84 1.10
CA ALA A 48 -28.92 9.57 1.97
C ALA A 48 -30.19 10.34 1.56
N ALA A 49 -30.10 11.33 0.66
CA ALA A 49 -31.27 11.98 0.07
C ALA A 49 -32.12 11.01 -0.79
N LEU A 50 -31.57 9.83 -1.13
CA LEU A 50 -32.26 8.69 -1.75
C LEU A 50 -32.60 7.66 -0.66
N GLN A 51 -33.72 7.84 0.08
CA GLN A 51 -34.23 6.80 0.99
C GLN A 51 -35.43 6.05 0.37
N GLY A 52 -35.36 4.71 0.38
CA GLY A 52 -36.39 3.77 -0.09
C GLY A 52 -36.18 3.28 -1.54
N ASP A 53 -36.56 2.00 -1.79
CA ASP A 53 -36.67 1.23 -3.07
C ASP A 53 -35.64 1.40 -4.21
N ASP A 54 -34.61 2.23 -4.07
CA ASP A 54 -33.73 2.64 -5.17
C ASP A 54 -32.23 2.36 -4.92
N LEU A 55 -31.95 1.27 -4.18
CA LEU A 55 -30.58 0.83 -3.89
C LEU A 55 -29.79 0.56 -5.19
N LEU A 56 -30.46 0.08 -6.23
CA LEU A 56 -29.84 -0.20 -7.52
C LEU A 56 -29.43 1.07 -8.29
N GLU A 57 -30.26 2.11 -8.35
CA GLU A 57 -29.85 3.35 -9.03
C GLU A 57 -28.79 4.09 -8.24
N ARG A 58 -28.83 4.06 -6.91
CA ARG A 58 -27.72 4.54 -6.08
C ARG A 58 -26.42 3.82 -6.41
N ALA A 59 -26.43 2.49 -6.44
CA ALA A 59 -25.24 1.70 -6.80
C ALA A 59 -24.76 1.99 -8.24
N LYS A 60 -25.68 2.17 -9.20
CA LYS A 60 -25.32 2.57 -10.57
C LYS A 60 -24.68 3.95 -10.61
N LEU A 61 -25.19 4.92 -9.85
CA LEU A 61 -24.61 6.26 -9.74
C LEU A 61 -23.22 6.20 -9.11
N GLN A 62 -23.07 5.51 -7.98
CA GLN A 62 -21.77 5.30 -7.35
C GLN A 62 -20.78 4.65 -8.33
N TRP A 63 -21.22 3.64 -9.06
CA TRP A 63 -20.42 3.01 -10.10
C TRP A 63 -20.04 4.00 -11.21
N GLN A 64 -21.00 4.80 -11.72
CA GLN A 64 -20.78 5.81 -12.77
C GLN A 64 -19.71 6.82 -12.36
N PHE A 65 -19.78 7.35 -11.14
CA PHE A 65 -18.84 8.32 -10.62
C PHE A 65 -17.55 7.70 -10.06
N GLY A 66 -17.41 6.36 -10.12
CA GLY A 66 -16.23 5.66 -9.60
C GLY A 66 -16.11 5.73 -8.07
N ASP A 67 -17.23 5.88 -7.36
CA ASP A 67 -17.33 5.70 -5.91
C ASP A 67 -17.28 4.21 -5.55
N TRP A 68 -16.07 3.66 -5.67
CA TRP A 68 -15.82 2.25 -5.41
C TRP A 68 -15.95 1.91 -3.92
N ASP A 69 -15.51 2.79 -3.03
CA ASP A 69 -15.59 2.56 -1.59
C ASP A 69 -17.04 2.60 -1.10
N GLY A 70 -17.86 3.54 -1.60
CA GLY A 70 -19.29 3.57 -1.31
C GLY A 70 -20.05 2.37 -1.86
N LEU A 71 -19.61 1.77 -2.97
CA LEU A 71 -20.13 0.49 -3.47
C LEU A 71 -19.73 -0.69 -2.59
N ILE A 72 -18.47 -0.76 -2.18
CA ILE A 72 -17.96 -1.83 -1.31
C ILE A 72 -18.61 -1.76 0.08
N GLY A 73 -18.94 -0.56 0.55
CA GLY A 73 -19.59 -0.31 1.84
C GLY A 73 -21.10 -0.58 1.88
N LEU A 74 -21.72 -1.09 0.81
CA LEU A 74 -23.14 -1.44 0.82
C LEU A 74 -23.43 -2.59 1.80
N ASP A 75 -24.49 -2.46 2.60
CA ASP A 75 -24.86 -3.44 3.63
C ASP A 75 -25.16 -4.82 3.02
N PRO A 76 -24.40 -5.88 3.37
CA PRO A 76 -24.61 -7.23 2.87
C PRO A 76 -26.01 -7.79 3.13
N SER A 77 -26.65 -7.39 4.24
CA SER A 77 -27.98 -7.87 4.62
C SER A 77 -29.09 -7.27 3.75
N LEU A 78 -28.92 -6.01 3.31
CA LEU A 78 -29.80 -5.35 2.35
C LEU A 78 -29.59 -5.89 0.93
N LEU A 79 -28.34 -6.15 0.55
CA LEU A 79 -27.99 -6.75 -0.74
C LEU A 79 -28.66 -8.12 -0.92
N ALA A 80 -28.60 -8.99 0.09
CA ALA A 80 -29.15 -10.35 0.02
C ALA A 80 -30.68 -10.41 -0.16
N ARG A 81 -31.39 -9.38 0.32
CA ARG A 81 -32.87 -9.32 0.30
C ARG A 81 -33.44 -8.53 -0.89
N HIS A 82 -32.59 -7.89 -1.69
CA HIS A 82 -33.01 -7.03 -2.79
C HIS A 82 -33.47 -7.84 -4.03
N PRO A 83 -34.54 -7.45 -4.74
CA PRO A 83 -35.01 -8.15 -5.94
C PRO A 83 -33.94 -8.20 -7.05
N GLU A 84 -33.15 -7.14 -7.16
CA GLU A 84 -32.06 -6.98 -8.15
C GLU A 84 -30.67 -7.25 -7.55
N ARG A 85 -30.60 -8.09 -6.49
CA ARG A 85 -29.35 -8.44 -5.77
C ARG A 85 -28.20 -8.88 -6.68
N GLU A 86 -28.52 -9.48 -7.82
CA GLU A 86 -27.55 -9.99 -8.80
C GLU A 86 -26.82 -8.85 -9.51
N LYS A 87 -27.55 -7.79 -9.91
CA LYS A 87 -26.98 -6.58 -10.52
C LYS A 87 -26.17 -5.80 -9.49
N LEU A 88 -26.66 -5.70 -8.26
CA LEU A 88 -25.96 -5.07 -7.15
C LEU A 88 -24.65 -5.80 -6.82
N ALA A 89 -24.69 -7.12 -6.66
CA ALA A 89 -23.51 -7.95 -6.43
C ALA A 89 -22.47 -7.78 -7.55
N LEU A 90 -22.92 -7.65 -8.80
CA LEU A 90 -22.04 -7.41 -9.94
C LEU A 90 -21.36 -6.02 -9.91
N LEU A 91 -22.08 -4.97 -9.48
CA LEU A 91 -21.50 -3.62 -9.34
C LEU A 91 -20.51 -3.54 -8.17
N VAL A 92 -20.83 -4.16 -7.04
CA VAL A 92 -19.93 -4.28 -5.87
C VAL A 92 -18.68 -5.07 -6.25
N ALA A 93 -18.84 -6.18 -6.96
CA ALA A 93 -17.74 -6.94 -7.51
C ALA A 93 -16.86 -6.13 -8.48
N ALA A 94 -17.48 -5.33 -9.35
CA ALA A 94 -16.76 -4.44 -10.25
C ALA A 94 -15.95 -3.40 -9.47
N ALA A 95 -16.51 -2.83 -8.39
CA ALA A 95 -15.80 -1.90 -7.52
C ALA A 95 -14.57 -2.55 -6.87
N HIS A 96 -14.72 -3.76 -6.34
CA HIS A 96 -13.59 -4.54 -5.83
C HIS A 96 -12.50 -4.80 -6.89
N PHE A 97 -12.90 -5.07 -8.13
CA PHE A 97 -11.97 -5.22 -9.25
C PHE A 97 -11.20 -3.92 -9.56
N GLN A 98 -11.82 -2.75 -9.38
CA GLN A 98 -11.21 -1.44 -9.66
C GLN A 98 -10.27 -0.94 -8.57
N VAL A 99 -10.56 -1.24 -7.30
CA VAL A 99 -9.76 -0.76 -6.14
C VAL A 99 -8.44 -1.53 -5.97
N SER A 100 -8.10 -2.45 -6.89
CA SER A 100 -6.86 -3.24 -6.84
C SER A 100 -6.70 -4.08 -5.55
N LYS A 101 -7.81 -4.51 -4.94
CA LYS A 101 -7.78 -5.54 -3.89
C LYS A 101 -7.71 -6.92 -4.53
N ALA A 102 -6.50 -7.42 -4.76
CA ALA A 102 -6.22 -8.67 -5.47
C ALA A 102 -6.99 -9.88 -4.90
N CYS A 103 -7.24 -9.90 -3.58
CA CYS A 103 -7.90 -11.02 -2.90
C CYS A 103 -9.40 -11.14 -3.24
N THR A 104 -10.09 -10.04 -3.60
CA THR A 104 -11.52 -10.09 -3.94
C THR A 104 -11.77 -10.50 -5.40
N ARG A 105 -10.72 -10.50 -6.24
CA ARG A 105 -10.76 -10.95 -7.64
C ARG A 105 -11.08 -12.44 -7.77
N PHE A 106 -10.74 -13.24 -6.77
CA PHE A 106 -11.08 -14.66 -6.70
C PHE A 106 -12.45 -14.91 -6.05
N GLN A 107 -12.85 -14.07 -5.08
CA GLN A 107 -14.23 -14.06 -4.57
C GLN A 107 -15.24 -13.65 -5.64
N PHE A 108 -14.85 -12.84 -6.64
CA PHE A 108 -15.67 -12.50 -7.80
C PHE A 108 -16.11 -13.72 -8.62
N MET A 109 -15.19 -14.66 -8.88
CA MET A 109 -15.52 -15.88 -9.62
C MET A 109 -16.31 -16.90 -8.79
N SER A 110 -16.27 -16.81 -7.46
CA SER A 110 -17.05 -17.67 -6.57
C SER A 110 -18.38 -17.07 -6.09
N LEU A 111 -18.56 -15.73 -6.16
CA LEU A 111 -19.81 -15.03 -5.83
C LEU A 111 -20.69 -14.72 -7.05
N ALA A 112 -20.12 -14.49 -8.24
CA ALA A 112 -20.90 -14.33 -9.47
C ALA A 112 -21.68 -15.58 -9.95
N PRO A 113 -21.36 -16.83 -9.53
CA PRO A 113 -22.21 -18.00 -9.78
C PRO A 113 -23.43 -18.10 -8.86
N VAL A 114 -23.76 -17.09 -8.05
CA VAL A 114 -25.08 -17.05 -7.39
C VAL A 114 -26.13 -16.69 -8.45
N ALA A 115 -26.58 -17.71 -9.18
CA ALA A 115 -27.80 -17.85 -9.96
C ALA A 115 -28.49 -16.53 -10.43
N GLY A 116 -28.29 -16.15 -11.70
CA GLY A 116 -29.24 -15.29 -12.44
C GLY A 116 -28.65 -14.22 -13.38
N CYS A 117 -27.39 -13.80 -13.20
CA CYS A 117 -26.76 -12.79 -14.06
C CYS A 117 -26.45 -13.32 -15.48
N GLY A 118 -26.96 -12.66 -16.52
CA GLY A 118 -26.69 -13.02 -17.92
C GLY A 118 -25.23 -12.80 -18.33
N LYS A 119 -24.62 -13.77 -19.04
CA LYS A 119 -23.22 -13.75 -19.50
C LYS A 119 -22.82 -12.45 -20.22
N LYS A 120 -23.78 -11.82 -20.92
CA LYS A 120 -23.60 -10.52 -21.60
C LYS A 120 -23.27 -9.39 -20.64
N LEU A 121 -23.96 -9.29 -19.51
CA LEU A 121 -23.77 -8.23 -18.53
C LEU A 121 -22.41 -8.38 -17.81
N VAL A 122 -22.03 -9.61 -17.47
CA VAL A 122 -20.71 -9.92 -16.91
C VAL A 122 -19.59 -9.48 -17.88
N SER A 123 -19.72 -9.82 -19.16
CA SER A 123 -18.77 -9.41 -20.19
C SER A 123 -18.68 -7.89 -20.35
N GLN A 124 -19.81 -7.18 -20.32
CA GLN A 124 -19.86 -5.72 -20.40
C GLN A 124 -19.16 -5.04 -19.23
N VAL A 125 -19.36 -5.54 -18.00
CA VAL A 125 -18.72 -5.00 -16.79
C VAL A 125 -17.20 -5.24 -16.83
N LEU A 126 -16.76 -6.43 -17.27
CA LEU A 126 -15.33 -6.71 -17.44
C LEU A 126 -14.68 -5.83 -18.51
N ALA A 127 -15.33 -5.68 -19.67
CA ALA A 127 -14.86 -4.80 -20.74
C ALA A 127 -14.81 -3.33 -20.28
N SER A 128 -15.79 -2.89 -19.48
CA SER A 128 -15.74 -1.57 -18.84
C SER A 128 -14.54 -1.45 -17.90
N GLY A 129 -14.19 -2.50 -17.18
CA GLY A 129 -13.04 -2.48 -16.29
C GLY A 129 -11.71 -2.33 -17.02
N VAL A 130 -11.57 -2.95 -18.20
CA VAL A 130 -10.41 -2.75 -19.09
C VAL A 130 -10.31 -1.30 -19.54
N HIS A 131 -11.43 -0.69 -19.93
CA HIS A 131 -11.46 0.71 -20.33
C HIS A 131 -11.09 1.66 -19.17
N ASN A 132 -11.48 1.39 -17.93
CA ASN A 132 -11.04 2.18 -16.78
C ASN A 132 -9.50 2.13 -16.62
N SER A 133 -8.90 0.95 -16.71
CA SER A 133 -7.45 0.80 -16.64
C SER A 133 -6.72 1.51 -17.78
N LEU A 134 -7.24 1.42 -19.00
CA LEU A 134 -6.70 2.15 -20.16
C LEU A 134 -6.84 3.67 -20.00
N GLY A 135 -7.93 4.15 -19.38
CA GLY A 135 -8.13 5.55 -19.03
C GLY A 135 -7.04 6.05 -18.07
N ARG A 136 -6.79 5.31 -16.98
CA ARG A 136 -5.72 5.63 -16.02
C ARG A 136 -4.33 5.62 -16.68
N ALA A 137 -4.04 4.65 -17.53
CA ALA A 137 -2.79 4.58 -18.26
C ALA A 137 -2.60 5.80 -19.20
N ALA A 138 -3.68 6.22 -19.88
CA ALA A 138 -3.66 7.42 -20.71
C ALA A 138 -3.45 8.71 -19.88
N LEU A 139 -4.00 8.81 -18.67
CA LEU A 139 -3.74 9.92 -17.75
C LEU A 139 -2.27 10.01 -17.35
N VAL A 140 -1.64 8.89 -17.00
CA VAL A 140 -0.20 8.83 -16.69
C VAL A 140 0.65 9.23 -17.90
N ALA A 141 0.22 8.84 -19.10
CA ALA A 141 0.84 9.26 -20.36
C ALA A 141 0.53 10.72 -20.76
N SER A 142 -0.19 11.48 -19.92
CA SER A 142 -0.64 12.86 -20.20
C SER A 142 -1.50 13.01 -21.46
N ASP A 143 -2.21 11.96 -21.87
CA ASP A 143 -3.15 11.96 -22.99
C ASP A 143 -4.61 12.01 -22.48
N GLU A 144 -5.03 13.20 -22.04
CA GLU A 144 -6.36 13.44 -21.46
C GLU A 144 -7.50 13.13 -22.45
N ARG A 145 -7.27 13.39 -23.75
CA ARG A 145 -8.28 13.12 -24.80
C ARG A 145 -8.52 11.62 -24.97
N LYS A 146 -7.47 10.81 -24.87
CA LYS A 146 -7.61 9.35 -24.91
C LYS A 146 -8.15 8.81 -23.60
N ALA A 147 -7.76 9.39 -22.46
CA ALA A 147 -8.28 9.03 -21.15
C ALA A 147 -9.80 9.19 -21.10
N ILE A 148 -10.31 10.37 -21.47
CA ILE A 148 -11.76 10.64 -21.42
C ILE A 148 -12.54 9.70 -22.34
N ARG A 149 -12.05 9.41 -23.56
CA ARG A 149 -12.69 8.42 -24.47
C ARG A 149 -12.78 7.04 -23.84
N HIS A 150 -11.74 6.60 -23.13
CA HIS A 150 -11.78 5.32 -22.44
C HIS A 150 -12.79 5.33 -21.28
N PHE A 151 -12.87 6.40 -20.49
CA PHE A 151 -13.89 6.51 -19.44
C PHE A 151 -15.32 6.58 -20.00
N GLU A 152 -15.55 7.28 -21.12
CA GLU A 152 -16.84 7.28 -21.82
C GLU A 152 -17.23 5.87 -22.29
N CYS A 153 -16.29 5.12 -22.88
CA CYS A 153 -16.52 3.74 -23.28
C CYS A 153 -16.84 2.84 -22.09
N ALA A 154 -16.15 3.01 -20.96
CA ALA A 154 -16.44 2.28 -19.73
C ALA A 154 -17.89 2.53 -19.27
N ILE A 155 -18.30 3.80 -19.17
CA ILE A 155 -19.64 4.18 -18.71
C ILE A 155 -20.72 3.67 -19.68
N ARG A 156 -20.52 3.79 -20.99
CA ARG A 156 -21.48 3.33 -22.01
C ARG A 156 -21.80 1.83 -21.94
N LEU A 157 -20.82 1.01 -21.55
CA LEU A 157 -20.98 -0.44 -21.50
C LEU A 157 -21.92 -0.90 -20.39
N VAL A 158 -22.02 -0.14 -19.30
CA VAL A 158 -22.78 -0.53 -18.10
C VAL A 158 -24.02 0.34 -17.89
N THR A 159 -23.95 1.64 -18.23
CA THR A 159 -25.02 2.62 -18.00
C THR A 159 -25.18 3.56 -19.21
N PRO A 160 -25.90 3.15 -20.27
CA PRO A 160 -26.03 3.92 -21.50
C PRO A 160 -26.95 5.15 -21.42
N ALA A 161 -27.71 5.32 -20.33
CA ALA A 161 -28.69 6.41 -20.16
C ALA A 161 -28.17 7.66 -19.42
N ALA A 162 -26.89 7.69 -19.02
CA ALA A 162 -26.30 8.80 -18.27
C ALA A 162 -25.81 9.94 -19.19
N ASP A 163 -25.62 11.14 -18.63
CA ASP A 163 -24.79 12.17 -19.26
C ASP A 163 -23.33 11.70 -19.25
N ILE A 164 -23.00 10.89 -20.26
CA ILE A 164 -21.72 10.18 -20.38
C ILE A 164 -20.55 11.15 -20.33
N ALA A 165 -20.69 12.36 -20.89
CA ALA A 165 -19.63 13.35 -20.91
C ALA A 165 -19.36 13.90 -19.51
N LEU A 166 -20.42 14.24 -18.76
CA LEU A 166 -20.28 14.73 -17.39
C LEU A 166 -19.76 13.64 -16.44
N SER A 167 -20.27 12.41 -16.53
CA SER A 167 -19.81 11.29 -15.71
C SER A 167 -18.36 10.88 -16.05
N ALA A 168 -17.97 10.91 -17.32
CA ALA A 168 -16.60 10.61 -17.72
C ALA A 168 -15.61 11.69 -17.25
N HIS A 169 -16.02 12.96 -17.26
CA HIS A 169 -15.22 14.04 -16.70
C HIS A 169 -14.99 13.86 -15.20
N ALA A 170 -16.07 13.64 -14.44
CA ALA A 170 -15.98 13.40 -13.00
C ALA A 170 -15.09 12.20 -12.66
N ARG A 171 -15.25 11.10 -13.40
CA ARG A 171 -14.40 9.91 -13.25
C ARG A 171 -12.92 10.24 -13.56
N MET A 172 -12.66 10.99 -14.61
CA MET A 172 -11.30 11.39 -14.98
C MET A 172 -10.63 12.23 -13.90
N VAL A 173 -11.31 13.25 -13.35
CA VAL A 173 -10.80 14.10 -12.27
C VAL A 173 -10.52 13.27 -11.01
N LYS A 174 -11.45 12.39 -10.63
CA LYS A 174 -11.26 11.48 -9.49
C LYS A 174 -10.02 10.59 -9.66
N GLU A 175 -9.83 10.00 -10.84
CA GLU A 175 -8.67 9.16 -11.13
C GLU A 175 -7.36 9.97 -11.17
N MET A 176 -7.38 11.21 -11.68
CA MET A 176 -6.23 12.12 -11.60
C MET A 176 -5.82 12.38 -10.14
N ILE A 177 -6.78 12.63 -9.26
CA ILE A 177 -6.54 12.85 -7.83
C ILE A 177 -5.95 11.60 -7.18
N ALA A 178 -6.52 10.42 -7.48
CA ALA A 178 -6.02 9.14 -6.98
C ALA A 178 -4.58 8.84 -7.44
N LEU A 179 -4.23 9.22 -8.67
CA LEU A 179 -2.88 9.08 -9.24
C LEU A 179 -1.90 10.18 -8.78
N GLY A 180 -2.33 11.15 -7.97
CA GLY A 180 -1.49 12.26 -7.50
C GLY A 180 -1.28 13.38 -8.52
N LEU A 181 -2.02 13.38 -9.63
CA LEU A 181 -1.99 14.40 -10.69
C LEU A 181 -2.83 15.64 -10.31
N LEU A 182 -2.58 16.21 -9.13
CA LEU A 182 -3.41 17.27 -8.54
C LEU A 182 -3.47 18.56 -9.36
N PRO A 183 -2.36 19.06 -9.95
CA PRO A 183 -2.41 20.24 -10.81
C PRO A 183 -3.30 20.04 -12.04
N GLN A 184 -3.21 18.86 -12.67
CA GLN A 184 -4.00 18.48 -13.85
C GLN A 184 -5.50 18.34 -13.50
N ALA A 185 -5.79 17.77 -12.32
CA ALA A 185 -7.15 17.70 -11.80
C ALA A 185 -7.74 19.10 -11.62
N GLY A 186 -7.01 20.03 -10.98
CA GLY A 186 -7.45 21.42 -10.80
C GLY A 186 -7.72 22.14 -12.12
N LEU A 187 -6.85 21.96 -13.13
CA LEU A 187 -7.06 22.54 -14.46
C LEU A 187 -8.33 22.03 -15.14
N ASN A 188 -8.65 20.74 -14.98
CA ASN A 188 -9.84 20.12 -15.56
C ASN A 188 -11.13 20.62 -14.89
N ILE A 189 -11.13 20.75 -13.56
CA ILE A 189 -12.22 21.36 -12.78
C ILE A 189 -12.47 22.80 -13.27
N ASP A 190 -11.41 23.60 -13.44
CA ASP A 190 -11.51 24.97 -13.93
C ASP A 190 -12.02 25.06 -15.38
N GLN A 191 -11.69 24.07 -16.22
CA GLN A 191 -12.23 23.98 -17.58
C GLN A 191 -13.73 23.70 -17.58
N LEU A 192 -14.21 22.76 -16.75
CA LEU A 192 -15.64 22.48 -16.63
C LEU A 192 -16.40 23.68 -16.04
N ARG A 193 -15.86 24.32 -15.00
CA ARG A 193 -16.42 25.55 -14.40
C ARG A 193 -16.59 26.68 -15.43
N ARG A 194 -15.60 26.90 -16.30
CA ARG A 194 -15.70 27.88 -17.38
C ARG A 194 -16.78 27.55 -18.40
N LYS A 195 -16.95 26.26 -18.75
CA LYS A 195 -18.03 25.82 -19.64
C LYS A 195 -19.41 26.05 -19.04
N VAL A 196 -19.56 25.79 -17.73
CA VAL A 196 -20.83 25.98 -17.01
C VAL A 196 -21.20 27.46 -16.88
N THR A 197 -20.21 28.33 -16.67
CA THR A 197 -20.41 29.78 -16.52
C THR A 197 -20.55 30.53 -17.85
N GLY A 198 -20.05 29.97 -18.96
CA GLY A 198 -20.10 30.58 -20.29
C GLY A 198 -21.22 30.09 -21.22
N ALA A 199 -21.97 29.05 -20.85
CA ALA A 199 -22.99 28.44 -21.71
C ALA A 199 -24.43 28.87 -21.36
N THR A 200 -25.25 29.14 -22.39
CA THR A 200 -26.72 29.24 -22.31
C THR A 200 -27.35 27.86 -22.15
N SER A 201 -27.00 27.16 -21.06
CA SER A 201 -27.53 25.82 -20.75
C SER A 201 -28.88 25.91 -20.05
N THR A 202 -29.67 24.82 -20.09
CA THR A 202 -30.94 24.76 -19.35
C THR A 202 -30.68 24.72 -17.84
N ARG A 203 -31.60 25.27 -17.03
CA ARG A 203 -31.44 25.39 -15.55
C ARG A 203 -31.06 24.07 -14.88
N ASN A 204 -31.71 22.96 -15.29
CA ASN A 204 -31.43 21.62 -14.75
C ASN A 204 -30.04 21.10 -15.12
N GLN A 205 -29.51 21.45 -16.30
CA GLN A 205 -28.17 21.04 -16.72
C GLN A 205 -27.10 21.80 -15.94
N CYS A 206 -27.27 23.10 -15.73
CA CYS A 206 -26.40 23.89 -14.84
C CYS A 206 -26.36 23.32 -13.43
N ASP A 207 -27.51 22.97 -12.86
CA ASP A 207 -27.59 22.44 -11.49
C ASP A 207 -26.84 21.11 -11.32
N ALA A 208 -26.91 20.20 -12.31
CA ALA A 208 -26.16 18.95 -12.28
C ALA A 208 -24.65 19.17 -12.39
N HIS A 209 -24.21 20.09 -13.26
CA HIS A 209 -22.80 20.38 -13.44
C HIS A 209 -22.19 21.11 -12.22
N ILE A 210 -22.95 22.00 -11.59
CA ILE A 210 -22.52 22.68 -10.36
C ILE A 210 -22.30 21.65 -9.23
N LYS A 211 -23.21 20.69 -9.07
CA LYS A 211 -23.05 19.62 -8.06
C LYS A 211 -21.81 18.76 -8.30
N VAL A 212 -21.51 18.43 -9.57
CA VAL A 212 -20.29 17.68 -9.91
C VAL A 212 -19.04 18.49 -9.61
N LEU A 213 -19.02 19.79 -9.94
CA LEU A 213 -17.92 20.68 -9.61
C LEU A 213 -17.69 20.80 -8.09
N ASP A 214 -18.76 20.93 -7.31
CA ASP A 214 -18.67 20.98 -5.85
C ASP A 214 -18.04 19.70 -5.29
N MET A 215 -18.49 18.53 -5.77
CA MET A 215 -17.92 17.22 -5.41
C MET A 215 -16.44 17.12 -5.79
N GLU A 216 -16.05 17.50 -7.01
CA GLU A 216 -14.66 17.44 -7.47
C GLU A 216 -13.73 18.35 -6.66
N VAL A 217 -14.20 19.55 -6.31
CA VAL A 217 -13.47 20.50 -5.46
C VAL A 217 -13.27 19.94 -4.05
N ASP A 218 -14.29 19.32 -3.48
CA ASP A 218 -14.20 18.73 -2.14
C ASP A 218 -13.24 17.53 -2.11
N LEU A 219 -13.28 16.65 -3.12
CA LEU A 219 -12.31 15.55 -3.28
C LEU A 219 -10.86 16.07 -3.35
N LEU A 220 -10.63 17.15 -4.11
CA LEU A 220 -9.30 17.76 -4.22
C LEU A 220 -8.85 18.35 -2.87
N ARG A 221 -9.76 19.04 -2.15
CA ARG A 221 -9.47 19.62 -0.83
C ARG A 221 -9.13 18.55 0.20
N GLU A 222 -9.89 17.46 0.25
CA GLU A 222 -9.62 16.36 1.15
C GLU A 222 -8.27 15.73 0.88
N ARG A 223 -7.92 15.51 -0.39
CA ARG A 223 -6.61 14.98 -0.75
C ARG A 223 -5.48 15.93 -0.35
N LEU A 224 -5.62 17.22 -0.61
CA LEU A 224 -4.65 18.24 -0.20
C LEU A 224 -4.52 18.32 1.33
N TYR A 225 -5.63 18.23 2.06
CA TYR A 225 -5.63 18.21 3.53
C TYR A 225 -4.94 16.96 4.08
N SER A 226 -5.23 15.79 3.51
CA SER A 226 -4.59 14.53 3.86
C SER A 226 -3.08 14.57 3.60
N LEU A 227 -2.66 15.07 2.43
CA LEU A 227 -1.24 15.27 2.11
C LEU A 227 -0.57 16.29 3.04
N LYS A 228 -1.26 17.37 3.41
CA LYS A 228 -0.76 18.34 4.39
C LYS A 228 -0.57 17.69 5.76
N LYS A 229 -1.52 16.87 6.21
CA LYS A 229 -1.41 16.12 7.46
C LYS A 229 -0.25 15.12 7.42
N GLN A 230 -0.05 14.41 6.32
CA GLN A 230 1.09 13.51 6.12
C GLN A 230 2.41 14.29 6.14
N LEU A 231 2.46 15.46 5.51
CA LEU A 231 3.62 16.36 5.52
C LEU A 231 3.91 16.89 6.93
N ASP A 232 2.89 17.28 7.68
CA ASP A 232 3.02 17.78 9.06
C ASP A 232 3.45 16.65 10.02
N GLN A 233 2.99 15.41 9.79
CA GLN A 233 3.46 14.22 10.50
C GLN A 233 4.91 13.88 10.15
N ALA A 234 5.30 14.00 8.88
CA ALA A 234 6.69 13.82 8.44
C ALA A 234 7.62 14.88 9.06
N LYS A 235 7.17 16.14 9.17
CA LYS A 235 7.90 17.22 9.86
C LYS A 235 8.01 17.02 11.37
N ASN A 236 7.04 16.35 12.00
CA ASN A 236 7.11 15.99 13.41
C ASN A 236 8.09 14.85 13.70
N ILE A 237 8.49 14.05 12.70
CA ILE A 237 9.55 13.05 12.88
C ILE A 237 10.93 13.73 13.00
N ASP A 238 11.15 14.86 12.31
CA ASP A 238 12.36 15.69 12.49
C ASP A 238 12.41 16.37 13.87
N SER A 239 11.30 16.46 14.61
CA SER A 239 11.25 17.10 15.94
C SER A 239 11.66 16.18 17.11
N VAL A 240 11.88 14.88 16.87
CA VAL A 240 12.32 13.92 17.90
C VAL A 240 13.85 13.77 17.98
N LEU A 241 14.58 14.40 17.06
CA LEU A 241 16.05 14.51 17.11
C LEU A 241 16.49 15.96 17.21
N VAL A 242 16.27 16.59 18.37
CA VAL A 242 16.97 17.83 18.72
C VAL A 242 17.50 17.74 20.16
N PHE A 243 18.81 17.57 20.28
CA PHE A 243 19.54 17.92 21.51
C PHE A 243 19.38 19.42 21.76
N GLY A 244 18.91 19.77 22.95
CA GLY A 244 18.63 21.16 23.33
C GLY A 244 19.90 21.99 23.54
N ASN A 245 19.81 23.29 23.24
CA ASN A 245 19.62 24.29 24.29
C ASN A 245 19.30 25.69 23.72
N ASP A 246 18.29 26.32 24.31
CA ASP A 246 17.90 27.71 24.14
C ASP A 246 19.01 28.69 24.58
N THR A 247 19.17 29.82 23.88
CA THR A 247 18.74 31.16 24.36
C THR A 247 19.12 32.33 23.42
N LYS A 248 18.08 33.07 22.99
CA LYS A 248 17.98 34.49 22.55
C LYS A 248 19.25 35.29 22.16
N SER A 249 19.32 35.75 20.90
CA SER A 249 19.43 37.18 20.49
C SER A 249 19.50 37.34 18.95
N GLN A 250 19.11 38.52 18.46
CA GLN A 250 18.75 38.88 17.08
C GLN A 250 19.92 39.07 16.07
N LEU A 251 19.68 38.67 14.80
CA LEU A 251 20.27 39.09 13.49
C LEU A 251 21.81 39.05 13.26
N PRO A 252 22.33 39.02 12.00
CA PRO A 252 21.80 38.55 10.70
C PRO A 252 22.73 37.48 10.05
N LEU A 253 22.23 36.81 9.00
CA LEU A 253 22.89 35.76 8.22
C LEU A 253 24.36 36.07 7.84
N PRO A 254 25.33 35.19 8.18
CA PRO A 254 26.66 35.19 7.56
C PRO A 254 26.97 33.88 6.82
N LYS A 255 27.15 34.04 5.51
CA LYS A 255 28.01 33.34 4.55
C LYS A 255 28.63 31.99 4.96
N MET A 256 28.35 30.99 4.12
CA MET A 256 29.06 29.71 4.01
C MET A 256 30.57 29.88 4.20
N ARG A 257 31.10 29.22 5.22
CA ARG A 257 32.51 28.84 5.29
C ARG A 257 32.60 27.32 5.23
N SER A 258 33.37 26.86 4.26
CA SER A 258 33.86 25.49 4.12
C SER A 258 34.57 25.05 5.41
N GLY A 259 34.10 23.96 6.02
CA GLY A 259 34.76 23.32 7.16
C GLY A 259 34.13 21.98 7.48
N ASN A 260 34.89 20.92 7.20
CA ASN A 260 34.81 19.52 7.66
C ASN A 260 33.44 18.91 7.96
N VAL A 261 33.05 17.98 7.09
CA VAL A 261 31.95 17.02 7.28
C VAL A 261 32.33 16.06 8.42
N ASP A 262 31.51 16.02 9.46
CA ASP A 262 31.53 15.01 10.53
C ASP A 262 31.37 13.60 9.91
N PRO A 263 32.02 12.53 10.41
CA PRO A 263 31.93 11.22 9.79
C PRO A 263 30.47 10.74 9.79
N ALA A 264 29.96 10.40 8.60
CA ALA A 264 28.57 10.06 8.34
C ALA A 264 28.04 8.96 9.30
N ILE A 265 26.85 9.17 9.85
CA ILE A 265 26.10 8.15 10.60
C ILE A 265 25.77 7.01 9.62
N LYS A 266 26.39 5.84 9.82
CA LYS A 266 26.11 4.63 9.03
C LYS A 266 24.68 4.14 9.28
N THR A 267 23.92 3.92 8.22
CA THR A 267 22.54 3.41 8.30
C THR A 267 22.52 1.92 7.97
N TYR A 268 22.00 1.11 8.90
CA TYR A 268 21.82 -0.33 8.77
C TYR A 268 20.34 -0.68 8.65
N TYR A 269 20.03 -1.78 7.97
CA TYR A 269 18.69 -2.19 7.53
C TYR A 269 18.33 -3.62 7.95
N GLY A 270 19.32 -4.47 8.22
CA GLY A 270 19.12 -5.88 8.54
C GLY A 270 18.42 -6.09 9.88
N LEU A 271 17.53 -7.09 9.95
CA LEU A 271 16.92 -7.48 11.22
C LEU A 271 18.02 -7.89 12.21
N ASN A 272 17.86 -7.59 13.50
CA ASN A 272 18.86 -7.90 14.54
C ASN A 272 20.28 -7.33 14.27
N GLY A 273 20.39 -6.32 13.40
CA GLY A 273 21.66 -5.72 12.98
C GLY A 273 22.58 -6.68 12.23
N LEU A 274 22.02 -7.61 11.44
CA LEU A 274 22.78 -8.62 10.70
C LEU A 274 23.81 -8.02 9.74
N ASP A 275 23.43 -7.00 8.97
CA ASP A 275 24.32 -6.26 8.08
C ASP A 275 25.48 -5.57 8.82
N ARG A 276 25.21 -5.00 10.01
CA ARG A 276 26.28 -4.48 10.89
C ARG A 276 27.24 -5.58 11.38
N LYS A 277 26.73 -6.78 11.67
CA LYS A 277 27.58 -7.92 12.07
C LYS A 277 28.39 -8.47 10.90
N LEU A 278 27.77 -8.55 9.71
CA LEU A 278 28.42 -8.96 8.47
C LEU A 278 29.57 -8.04 8.08
N GLU A 279 29.47 -6.74 8.39
CA GLU A 279 30.53 -5.78 8.11
C GLU A 279 31.89 -6.19 8.68
N ALA A 280 31.93 -6.87 9.83
CA ALA A 280 33.19 -7.37 10.40
C ALA A 280 33.92 -8.40 9.51
N TYR A 281 33.20 -9.05 8.60
CA TYR A 281 33.72 -10.02 7.63
C TYR A 281 33.91 -9.41 6.24
N LEU A 282 33.24 -8.30 5.98
CA LEU A 282 33.08 -7.68 4.66
C LEU A 282 33.44 -6.19 4.69
N ASP A 283 34.48 -5.81 5.44
CA ASP A 283 34.92 -4.42 5.62
C ASP A 283 35.73 -3.91 4.42
N TYR A 284 35.09 -3.88 3.26
CA TYR A 284 35.65 -3.32 2.02
C TYR A 284 34.54 -2.84 1.09
N ASP A 285 34.93 -1.97 0.15
CA ASP A 285 34.02 -1.35 -0.80
C ASP A 285 33.98 -2.12 -2.13
N GLY A 286 32.91 -1.92 -2.91
CA GLY A 286 32.81 -2.40 -4.30
C GLY A 286 32.65 -3.92 -4.48
N GLY A 287 32.10 -4.63 -3.50
CA GLY A 287 31.81 -6.06 -3.61
C GLY A 287 30.55 -6.38 -4.44
N TYR A 288 30.33 -7.69 -4.65
CA TYR A 288 29.14 -8.23 -5.30
C TYR A 288 28.32 -9.09 -4.33
N PHE A 289 27.04 -8.77 -4.16
CA PHE A 289 26.12 -9.55 -3.33
C PHE A 289 25.04 -10.27 -4.15
N VAL A 290 24.46 -11.30 -3.56
CA VAL A 290 23.23 -11.95 -4.01
C VAL A 290 22.30 -12.03 -2.82
N GLU A 291 21.06 -11.56 -2.96
CA GLU A 291 20.05 -11.60 -1.90
C GLU A 291 18.77 -12.26 -2.42
N LEU A 292 18.38 -13.34 -1.76
CA LEU A 292 17.10 -14.00 -1.95
C LEU A 292 16.20 -13.69 -0.76
N GLY A 293 14.91 -13.47 -1.03
CA GLY A 293 14.00 -12.87 -0.05
C GLY A 293 14.16 -11.35 0.02
N ALA A 294 14.48 -10.72 -1.12
CA ALA A 294 14.79 -9.29 -1.16
C ALA A 294 13.60 -8.39 -0.77
N ASN A 295 12.36 -8.92 -0.73
CA ASN A 295 11.15 -8.23 -0.32
C ASN A 295 10.99 -6.87 -1.04
N ASP A 296 10.90 -5.76 -0.30
CA ASP A 296 10.82 -4.40 -0.84
C ASP A 296 12.19 -3.75 -1.08
N GLY A 297 13.27 -4.52 -0.93
CA GLY A 297 14.67 -4.11 -1.08
C GLY A 297 15.24 -3.34 0.11
N VAL A 298 14.47 -3.05 1.16
CA VAL A 298 14.90 -2.18 2.26
C VAL A 298 14.58 -2.80 3.61
N SER A 299 13.33 -3.18 3.82
CA SER A 299 12.84 -3.75 5.07
C SER A 299 13.57 -5.06 5.35
N GLN A 300 14.37 -5.07 6.43
CA GLN A 300 15.18 -6.21 6.88
C GLN A 300 16.25 -6.69 5.88
N SER A 301 16.62 -5.88 4.89
CA SER A 301 17.63 -6.28 3.89
C SER A 301 19.03 -6.35 4.50
N ASN A 302 19.73 -7.45 4.25
CA ASN A 302 21.10 -7.67 4.70
C ASN A 302 22.14 -7.04 3.75
N THR A 303 21.72 -6.59 2.56
CA THR A 303 22.62 -6.03 1.54
C THR A 303 22.41 -4.53 1.30
N CYS A 304 21.36 -3.94 1.90
CA CYS A 304 21.02 -2.54 1.68
C CYS A 304 22.14 -1.58 2.10
N TYR A 305 22.74 -1.84 3.26
CA TYR A 305 23.92 -1.13 3.76
C TYR A 305 25.11 -1.21 2.79
N PHE A 306 25.48 -2.41 2.35
CA PHE A 306 26.63 -2.62 1.47
C PHE A 306 26.49 -1.91 0.12
N GLU A 307 25.29 -1.89 -0.47
CA GLU A 307 25.05 -1.13 -1.70
C GLU A 307 25.21 0.38 -1.46
N LYS A 308 24.49 0.93 -0.47
CA LYS A 308 24.35 2.38 -0.32
C LYS A 308 25.59 3.05 0.27
N GLU A 309 26.24 2.38 1.22
CA GLU A 309 27.34 2.95 1.98
C GLU A 309 28.72 2.44 1.51
N ARG A 310 28.77 1.27 0.86
CA ARG A 310 30.02 0.62 0.44
C ARG A 310 30.16 0.51 -1.09
N GLY A 311 29.18 1.00 -1.86
CA GLY A 311 29.21 0.97 -3.32
C GLY A 311 29.17 -0.43 -3.92
N TRP A 312 28.61 -1.39 -3.20
CA TRP A 312 28.42 -2.75 -3.73
C TRP A 312 27.29 -2.77 -4.75
N ARG A 313 27.29 -3.79 -5.60
CA ARG A 313 26.21 -4.11 -6.53
C ARG A 313 25.85 -5.58 -6.43
N GLY A 314 24.72 -5.99 -6.99
CA GLY A 314 24.32 -7.38 -6.81
C GLY A 314 23.12 -7.83 -7.62
N LEU A 315 22.66 -9.03 -7.26
CA LEU A 315 21.45 -9.65 -7.76
C LEU A 315 20.43 -9.78 -6.62
N LEU A 316 19.27 -9.15 -6.80
CA LEU A 316 18.14 -9.19 -5.86
C LEU A 316 17.02 -10.07 -6.42
N ILE A 317 16.58 -11.06 -5.65
CA ILE A 317 15.57 -12.04 -6.07
C ILE A 317 14.39 -12.00 -5.10
N GLU A 318 13.21 -11.73 -5.65
CA GLU A 318 11.95 -11.63 -4.90
C GLU A 318 10.81 -12.24 -5.71
N PRO A 319 10.18 -13.35 -5.27
CA PRO A 319 9.15 -14.02 -6.06
C PRO A 319 7.81 -13.27 -6.12
N VAL A 320 7.51 -12.39 -5.16
CA VAL A 320 6.23 -11.68 -5.08
C VAL A 320 6.28 -10.38 -5.89
N LEU A 321 5.48 -10.32 -6.96
CA LEU A 321 5.55 -9.27 -7.97
C LEU A 321 5.50 -7.83 -7.40
N HIS A 322 4.61 -7.52 -6.47
CA HIS A 322 4.52 -6.15 -5.94
C HIS A 322 5.71 -5.80 -5.03
N ASN A 323 6.24 -6.76 -4.28
CA ASN A 323 7.45 -6.57 -3.48
C ASN A 323 8.68 -6.41 -4.40
N PHE A 324 8.81 -7.25 -5.42
CA PHE A 324 9.81 -7.11 -6.47
C PHE A 324 9.79 -5.72 -7.13
N LEU A 325 8.61 -5.18 -7.43
CA LEU A 325 8.48 -3.83 -8.00
C LEU A 325 8.91 -2.74 -7.01
N LYS A 326 8.62 -2.88 -5.71
CA LYS A 326 9.12 -1.99 -4.65
C LYS A 326 10.64 -2.10 -4.53
N CYS A 327 11.20 -3.30 -4.51
CA CYS A 327 12.64 -3.56 -4.49
C CYS A 327 13.34 -2.85 -5.65
N ARG A 328 12.84 -2.98 -6.88
CA ARG A 328 13.37 -2.28 -8.05
C ARG A 328 13.26 -0.75 -7.96
N ALA A 329 12.27 -0.23 -7.27
CA ALA A 329 12.12 1.21 -7.06
C ALA A 329 13.07 1.74 -5.97
N ASN A 330 13.36 0.92 -4.96
CA ASN A 330 14.15 1.29 -3.78
C ASN A 330 15.66 1.06 -3.94
N ARG A 331 16.07 0.26 -4.93
CA ARG A 331 17.46 -0.18 -5.14
C ARG A 331 18.05 0.38 -6.43
N SER A 332 19.37 0.49 -6.48
CA SER A 332 20.07 1.00 -7.65
C SER A 332 19.75 0.21 -8.91
N ARG A 333 19.64 0.91 -10.05
CA ARG A 333 19.46 0.29 -11.38
C ARG A 333 20.70 -0.45 -11.87
N GLU A 334 21.84 -0.30 -11.19
CA GLU A 334 23.07 -1.04 -11.46
C GLU A 334 22.99 -2.50 -10.99
N ASN A 335 22.01 -2.83 -10.15
CA ASN A 335 21.73 -4.21 -9.75
C ASN A 335 20.95 -4.96 -10.82
N ALA A 336 21.13 -6.28 -10.81
CA ALA A 336 20.22 -7.21 -11.47
C ALA A 336 19.05 -7.56 -10.55
N PHE A 337 17.90 -7.85 -11.15
CA PHE A 337 16.67 -8.18 -10.41
C PHE A 337 15.96 -9.36 -11.07
N ALA A 338 15.44 -10.29 -10.27
CA ALA A 338 14.61 -11.39 -10.76
C ALA A 338 13.34 -11.58 -9.92
N CYS A 339 12.20 -11.75 -10.61
CA CYS A 339 10.89 -12.01 -10.00
C CYS A 339 10.55 -13.50 -10.09
N VAL A 340 11.24 -14.34 -9.32
CA VAL A 340 11.17 -15.81 -9.40
C VAL A 340 11.38 -16.44 -8.03
N ALA A 341 10.91 -17.68 -7.85
CA ALA A 341 11.30 -18.53 -6.74
C ALA A 341 12.50 -19.40 -7.15
N CYS A 342 13.52 -19.47 -6.30
CA CYS A 342 14.69 -20.30 -6.56
C CYS A 342 14.43 -21.75 -6.15
N VAL A 343 14.89 -22.70 -6.96
CA VAL A 343 14.68 -24.14 -6.76
C VAL A 343 15.92 -24.96 -7.04
N SER A 344 15.92 -26.25 -6.65
CA SER A 344 17.01 -27.19 -6.91
C SER A 344 17.12 -27.56 -8.39
N PHE A 345 18.25 -28.15 -8.79
CA PHE A 345 18.38 -28.73 -10.13
C PHE A 345 17.45 -29.92 -10.39
N SER A 346 16.99 -30.59 -9.33
CA SER A 346 16.06 -31.73 -9.43
C SER A 346 14.59 -31.32 -9.50
N TYR A 347 14.29 -30.03 -9.28
CA TYR A 347 12.92 -29.54 -9.35
C TYR A 347 12.42 -29.51 -10.80
N ASP A 348 11.27 -30.14 -11.05
CA ASP A 348 10.77 -30.41 -12.41
C ASP A 348 9.54 -29.57 -12.81
N GLN A 349 9.01 -28.76 -11.90
CA GLN A 349 7.85 -27.90 -12.17
C GLN A 349 8.28 -26.51 -12.64
N SER A 350 7.40 -25.86 -13.41
CA SER A 350 7.66 -24.52 -13.97
C SER A 350 7.45 -23.38 -12.97
N HIS A 351 6.84 -23.65 -11.82
CA HIS A 351 6.45 -22.68 -10.82
C HIS A 351 6.43 -23.30 -9.43
N VAL A 352 6.59 -22.46 -8.41
CA VAL A 352 6.46 -22.81 -6.99
C VAL A 352 5.19 -22.17 -6.44
N ASN A 353 4.43 -22.91 -5.64
CA ASN A 353 3.30 -22.36 -4.89
C ASN A 353 3.82 -21.66 -3.64
N LEU A 354 3.31 -20.47 -3.33
CA LEU A 354 3.69 -19.71 -2.15
C LEU A 354 2.44 -19.26 -1.39
N ILE A 355 2.55 -19.06 -0.09
CA ILE A 355 1.57 -18.33 0.70
C ILE A 355 2.18 -16.97 0.99
N TYR A 356 1.71 -15.95 0.29
CA TYR A 356 2.11 -14.57 0.52
C TYR A 356 1.83 -14.16 1.96
N SER A 357 2.81 -13.59 2.65
CA SER A 357 2.63 -12.94 3.95
C SER A 357 3.68 -11.85 4.19
N ASN A 358 3.92 -11.05 3.15
CA ASN A 358 4.99 -10.04 3.11
C ASN A 358 6.34 -10.65 3.51
N LEU A 359 6.94 -10.23 4.64
CA LEU A 359 8.22 -10.74 5.15
C LEU A 359 8.20 -12.25 5.43
N MET A 360 7.04 -12.84 5.76
CA MET A 360 6.91 -14.28 6.01
C MET A 360 6.24 -15.01 4.84
N THR A 361 6.56 -14.63 3.61
CA THR A 361 6.04 -15.33 2.42
C THR A 361 6.69 -16.70 2.32
N THR A 362 5.90 -17.76 2.46
CA THR A 362 6.42 -19.12 2.64
C THR A 362 6.12 -20.00 1.42
N PRO A 363 7.10 -20.74 0.89
CA PRO A 363 6.85 -21.68 -0.19
C PRO A 363 6.10 -22.93 0.30
N THR A 364 5.34 -23.53 -0.60
CA THR A 364 4.58 -24.76 -0.40
C THR A 364 4.85 -25.74 -1.54
N GLY A 365 4.94 -27.03 -1.20
CA GLY A 365 5.24 -28.07 -2.20
C GLY A 365 6.72 -28.20 -2.58
N VAL A 366 7.62 -27.66 -1.76
CA VAL A 366 9.08 -27.86 -1.85
C VAL A 366 9.60 -28.40 -0.51
N GLU A 367 10.83 -28.92 -0.51
CA GLU A 367 11.53 -29.26 0.74
C GLU A 367 11.66 -27.99 1.60
N THR A 368 11.26 -28.10 2.86
CA THR A 368 11.25 -26.97 3.80
C THR A 368 11.61 -27.43 5.21
N ASP A 369 12.32 -26.59 5.95
CA ASP A 369 12.62 -26.80 7.37
C ASP A 369 11.50 -26.29 8.32
N ILE A 370 10.42 -25.73 7.76
CA ILE A 370 9.25 -25.29 8.49
C ILE A 370 8.22 -26.42 8.56
N SER A 371 7.88 -26.85 9.77
CA SER A 371 6.97 -27.99 10.00
C SER A 371 5.54 -27.76 9.51
N ASP A 372 5.03 -26.53 9.65
CA ASP A 372 3.72 -26.13 9.12
C ASP A 372 3.85 -24.79 8.36
N PRO A 373 4.19 -24.85 7.05
CA PRO A 373 4.38 -23.67 6.22
C PRO A 373 3.15 -22.76 6.16
N ARG A 374 1.95 -23.36 6.24
CA ARG A 374 0.70 -22.59 6.22
C ARG A 374 0.55 -21.82 7.52
N SER A 375 0.63 -22.48 8.68
CA SER A 375 0.52 -21.77 9.97
C SER A 375 1.60 -20.69 10.14
N HIS A 376 2.82 -20.95 9.67
CA HIS A 376 3.91 -19.97 9.67
C HIS A 376 3.56 -18.73 8.86
N ALA A 377 3.17 -18.88 7.59
CA ALA A 377 2.73 -17.76 6.76
C ALA A 377 1.54 -17.00 7.38
N TYR A 378 0.56 -17.70 7.95
CA TYR A 378 -0.59 -17.06 8.60
C TYR A 378 -0.22 -16.30 9.89
N SER A 379 0.86 -16.67 10.58
CA SER A 379 1.39 -15.93 11.73
C SER A 379 2.03 -14.60 11.31
N GLY A 380 2.52 -14.51 10.07
CA GLY A 380 3.05 -13.31 9.43
C GLY A 380 2.06 -12.19 9.17
N LYS A 381 0.77 -12.35 9.53
CA LYS A 381 -0.24 -11.28 9.50
C LYS A 381 0.20 -9.98 10.18
N ILE A 382 1.13 -10.05 11.13
CA ILE A 382 1.70 -8.87 11.80
C ILE A 382 2.49 -7.95 10.86
N TYR A 383 3.00 -8.48 9.75
CA TYR A 383 3.77 -7.75 8.73
C TYR A 383 2.92 -7.26 7.56
N LEU A 384 1.64 -7.62 7.56
CA LEU A 384 0.68 -7.21 6.56
C LEU A 384 0.09 -5.85 6.92
N GLN A 385 -0.20 -5.05 5.90
CA GLN A 385 -1.04 -3.86 6.07
C GLN A 385 -2.46 -4.25 6.50
N ARG A 386 -3.22 -3.29 7.05
CA ARG A 386 -4.56 -3.52 7.64
C ARG A 386 -5.55 -4.26 6.71
N ASP A 387 -5.35 -4.19 5.41
CA ASP A 387 -6.17 -4.79 4.35
C ASP A 387 -5.46 -5.89 3.52
N GLU A 388 -4.21 -6.21 3.85
CA GLU A 388 -3.49 -7.34 3.28
C GLU A 388 -3.84 -8.62 4.05
N LEU A 389 -3.94 -9.74 3.33
CA LEU A 389 -4.22 -11.06 3.91
C LEU A 389 -3.26 -12.09 3.35
N PRO A 390 -2.96 -13.17 4.10
CA PRO A 390 -2.23 -14.28 3.54
C PRO A 390 -3.01 -14.91 2.38
N VAL A 391 -2.37 -15.05 1.22
CA VAL A 391 -2.99 -15.59 0.01
C VAL A 391 -2.06 -16.54 -0.72
N GLU A 392 -2.63 -17.56 -1.34
CA GLU A 392 -1.88 -18.47 -2.21
C GLU A 392 -1.57 -17.78 -3.54
N ILE A 393 -0.30 -17.82 -3.94
CA ILE A 393 0.21 -17.29 -5.19
C ILE A 393 1.14 -18.32 -5.83
N ILE A 394 1.48 -18.09 -7.10
CA ILE A 394 2.50 -18.87 -7.81
C ILE A 394 3.60 -17.95 -8.28
N ALA A 395 4.84 -18.43 -8.23
CA ALA A 395 6.00 -17.74 -8.78
C ALA A 395 6.73 -18.65 -9.78
N PRO A 396 7.24 -18.12 -10.91
CA PRO A 396 8.05 -18.91 -11.83
C PRO A 396 9.27 -19.49 -11.11
N ALA A 397 9.61 -20.75 -11.40
CA ALA A 397 10.72 -21.45 -10.80
C ALA A 397 11.99 -21.27 -11.67
N LYS A 398 13.12 -20.94 -11.04
CA LYS A 398 14.44 -20.94 -11.70
C LYS A 398 15.52 -21.41 -10.73
N THR A 399 16.60 -22.00 -11.24
CA THR A 399 17.78 -22.29 -10.40
C THR A 399 18.59 -21.03 -10.19
N LEU A 400 19.24 -20.89 -9.02
CA LEU A 400 20.10 -19.74 -8.76
C LEU A 400 21.26 -19.67 -9.77
N THR A 401 21.79 -20.82 -10.21
CA THR A 401 22.82 -20.88 -11.26
C THR A 401 22.40 -20.17 -12.55
N THR A 402 21.15 -20.35 -12.97
CA THR A 402 20.63 -19.68 -14.18
C THR A 402 20.60 -18.18 -13.98
N LEU A 403 20.12 -17.72 -12.83
CA LEU A 403 20.03 -16.29 -12.52
C LEU A 403 21.40 -15.62 -12.41
N LEU A 404 22.38 -16.29 -11.81
CA LEU A 404 23.77 -15.81 -11.75
C LEU A 404 24.36 -15.67 -13.15
N SER A 405 24.08 -16.62 -14.04
CA SER A 405 24.51 -16.54 -15.43
C SER A 405 23.80 -15.42 -16.20
N ASP A 406 22.48 -15.30 -16.06
CA ASP A 406 21.66 -14.26 -16.71
C ASP A 406 22.11 -12.84 -16.27
N ALA A 407 22.50 -12.69 -14.99
CA ALA A 407 22.98 -11.44 -14.42
C ALA A 407 24.45 -11.13 -14.74
N ASN A 408 25.18 -12.01 -15.44
CA ASN A 408 26.64 -11.94 -15.59
C ASN A 408 27.37 -11.76 -14.25
N ALA A 409 26.92 -12.47 -13.22
CA ALA A 409 27.52 -12.40 -11.89
C ALA A 409 28.98 -12.90 -11.92
N PRO A 410 29.86 -12.36 -11.06
CA PRO A 410 31.20 -12.90 -10.87
C PRO A 410 31.18 -14.38 -10.49
N LEU A 411 32.23 -15.13 -10.86
CA LEU A 411 32.36 -16.53 -10.43
C LEU A 411 32.68 -16.66 -8.94
N VAL A 412 33.32 -15.64 -8.36
CA VAL A 412 33.53 -15.50 -6.91
C VAL A 412 32.76 -14.27 -6.44
N ILE A 413 31.75 -14.51 -5.62
CA ILE A 413 30.79 -13.53 -5.11
C ILE A 413 31.11 -13.28 -3.65
N ASP A 414 30.97 -12.06 -3.18
CA ASP A 414 31.41 -11.68 -1.83
C ASP A 414 30.41 -12.13 -0.76
N LEU A 415 29.11 -11.98 -1.04
CA LEU A 415 28.05 -12.35 -0.10
C LEU A 415 26.86 -13.01 -0.82
N LEU A 416 26.41 -14.13 -0.28
CA LEU A 416 25.06 -14.66 -0.51
C LEU A 416 24.25 -14.51 0.78
N SER A 417 23.19 -13.70 0.74
CA SER A 417 22.16 -13.64 1.78
C SER A 417 20.96 -14.48 1.33
N LEU A 418 20.64 -15.52 2.09
CA LEU A 418 19.61 -16.48 1.76
C LEU A 418 18.60 -16.58 2.91
N ASP A 419 17.44 -15.96 2.70
CA ASP A 419 16.29 -15.99 3.59
C ASP A 419 15.05 -16.19 2.70
N VAL A 420 14.57 -17.43 2.59
CA VAL A 420 13.44 -17.78 1.70
C VAL A 420 12.36 -18.52 2.47
N GLU A 421 12.30 -18.27 3.78
CA GLU A 421 11.34 -18.83 4.73
C GLU A 421 11.26 -20.36 4.63
N GLY A 422 12.41 -21.01 4.78
CA GLY A 422 12.54 -22.45 5.03
C GLY A 422 12.95 -23.29 3.83
N ALA A 423 13.00 -22.72 2.63
CA ALA A 423 13.42 -23.44 1.41
C ALA A 423 14.93 -23.29 1.10
N GLU A 424 15.76 -22.95 2.08
CA GLU A 424 17.17 -22.59 1.86
C GLU A 424 17.96 -23.76 1.26
N LEU A 425 17.78 -24.97 1.78
CA LEU A 425 18.40 -26.18 1.23
C LEU A 425 17.97 -26.46 -0.22
N GLU A 426 16.69 -26.23 -0.55
CA GLU A 426 16.17 -26.38 -1.91
C GLU A 426 16.88 -25.43 -2.87
N VAL A 427 17.04 -24.16 -2.49
CA VAL A 427 17.78 -23.16 -3.27
C VAL A 427 19.25 -23.53 -3.42
N LEU A 428 19.91 -23.94 -2.34
CA LEU A 428 21.34 -24.28 -2.36
C LEU A 428 21.64 -25.45 -3.31
N LYS A 429 20.72 -26.42 -3.42
CA LYS A 429 20.78 -27.54 -4.37
C LYS A 429 20.61 -27.09 -5.84
N GLY A 430 20.25 -25.84 -6.10
CA GLY A 430 20.17 -25.23 -7.44
C GLY A 430 21.43 -24.46 -7.86
N ILE A 431 22.51 -24.55 -7.07
CA ILE A 431 23.78 -23.86 -7.31
C ILE A 431 24.82 -24.84 -7.84
N ASP A 432 25.46 -24.51 -8.96
CA ASP A 432 26.68 -25.16 -9.39
C ASP A 432 27.86 -24.64 -8.54
N HIS A 433 28.06 -25.26 -7.37
CA HIS A 433 29.10 -24.91 -6.40
C HIS A 433 30.53 -25.12 -6.91
N LYS A 434 30.71 -25.77 -8.08
CA LYS A 434 32.02 -25.85 -8.75
C LYS A 434 32.30 -24.62 -9.61
N ARG A 435 31.24 -24.00 -10.16
CA ARG A 435 31.33 -22.82 -11.01
C ARG A 435 31.24 -21.51 -10.23
N TYR A 436 30.28 -21.39 -9.32
CA TYR A 436 30.07 -20.20 -8.50
C TYR A 436 30.47 -20.47 -7.06
N ARG A 437 31.29 -19.57 -6.49
CA ARG A 437 31.69 -19.60 -5.08
C ARG A 437 31.31 -18.29 -4.40
N PHE A 438 30.96 -18.39 -3.14
CA PHE A 438 30.66 -17.25 -2.27
C PHE A 438 31.74 -17.17 -1.21
N LYS A 439 32.29 -15.98 -0.94
CA LYS A 439 33.23 -15.80 0.18
C LYS A 439 32.50 -16.07 1.48
N TYR A 440 31.34 -15.43 1.65
CA TYR A 440 30.46 -15.64 2.78
C TYR A 440 29.03 -15.97 2.33
N VAL A 441 28.38 -16.86 3.09
CA VAL A 441 26.97 -17.23 2.89
C VAL A 441 26.25 -17.07 4.23
N LEU A 442 25.34 -16.11 4.30
CA LEU A 442 24.42 -15.92 5.42
C LEU A 442 23.10 -16.63 5.10
N ILE A 443 22.68 -17.53 5.98
CA ILE A 443 21.51 -18.39 5.76
C ILE A 443 20.61 -18.35 6.99
N GLU A 444 19.34 -17.98 6.82
CA GLU A 444 18.30 -18.17 7.85
C GLU A 444 17.86 -19.64 7.82
N CYS A 445 17.98 -20.37 8.95
CA CYS A 445 17.61 -21.78 8.99
C CYS A 445 17.20 -22.23 10.40
N ARG A 446 16.22 -23.12 10.45
CA ARG A 446 15.66 -23.72 11.67
C ARG A 446 16.28 -25.10 11.94
N ASP A 447 16.77 -25.80 10.92
CA ASP A 447 17.54 -27.06 11.04
C ASP A 447 19.02 -26.91 10.69
N GLU A 448 19.78 -26.35 11.64
CA GLU A 448 21.23 -26.15 11.51
C GLU A 448 22.00 -27.44 11.19
N LYS A 449 21.57 -28.59 11.72
CA LYS A 449 22.32 -29.85 11.55
C LYS A 449 22.29 -30.30 10.11
N SER A 450 21.11 -30.31 9.50
CA SER A 450 20.94 -30.66 8.09
C SER A 450 21.63 -29.65 7.18
N LEU A 451 21.52 -28.36 7.50
CA LEU A 451 22.22 -27.30 6.76
C LEU A 451 23.74 -27.46 6.81
N ALA A 452 24.32 -27.60 8.00
CA ALA A 452 25.76 -27.73 8.18
C ALA A 452 26.32 -29.00 7.50
N ALA A 453 25.56 -30.10 7.55
CA ALA A 453 25.91 -31.33 6.84
C ALA A 453 25.98 -31.10 5.32
N TYR A 454 24.94 -30.48 4.74
CA TYR A 454 24.93 -30.16 3.31
C TYR A 454 26.07 -29.19 2.94
N MET A 455 26.22 -28.08 3.66
CA MET A 455 27.25 -27.06 3.39
C MET A 455 28.67 -27.65 3.41
N SER A 456 28.94 -28.59 4.30
CA SER A 456 30.22 -29.32 4.35
C SER A 456 30.49 -30.11 3.07
N THR A 457 29.46 -30.73 2.47
CA THR A 457 29.61 -31.49 1.21
C THR A 457 29.98 -30.61 0.01
N VAL A 458 29.58 -29.34 0.04
CA VAL A 458 29.88 -28.34 -0.99
C VAL A 458 31.07 -27.44 -0.63
N GLY A 459 31.83 -27.81 0.41
CA GLY A 459 33.10 -27.18 0.76
C GLY A 459 32.97 -25.83 1.45
N TYR A 460 31.96 -25.68 2.30
CA TYR A 460 31.79 -24.53 3.19
C TYR A 460 31.81 -24.96 4.65
N THR A 461 32.37 -24.12 5.52
CA THR A 461 32.40 -24.32 6.97
C THR A 461 31.66 -23.19 7.67
N ARG A 462 30.96 -23.52 8.77
CA ARG A 462 30.28 -22.51 9.59
C ARG A 462 31.33 -21.70 10.36
N VAL A 463 31.30 -20.38 10.21
CA VAL A 463 32.25 -19.46 10.86
C VAL A 463 31.62 -18.68 12.01
N ASP A 464 30.31 -18.41 11.97
CA ASP A 464 29.61 -17.74 13.07
C ASP A 464 28.09 -18.01 13.06
N LYS A 465 27.42 -17.66 14.15
CA LYS A 465 25.96 -17.62 14.30
C LYS A 465 25.56 -16.19 14.69
N LEU A 466 25.04 -15.44 13.72
CA LEU A 466 24.82 -13.98 13.87
C LEU A 466 23.49 -13.65 14.56
N SER A 467 22.52 -14.58 14.59
CA SER A 467 21.24 -14.44 15.28
C SER A 467 20.67 -15.83 15.65
N ASN A 468 19.42 -15.92 16.12
CA ASN A 468 18.81 -17.19 16.53
C ASN A 468 18.75 -18.23 15.39
N HIS A 469 18.46 -17.78 14.17
CA HIS A 469 18.33 -18.64 12.99
C HIS A 469 19.36 -18.30 11.89
N ASP A 470 20.18 -17.27 12.09
CA ASP A 470 21.12 -16.80 11.06
C ASP A 470 22.52 -17.38 11.24
N TYR A 471 22.97 -18.14 10.25
CA TYR A 471 24.25 -18.83 10.24
C TYR A 471 25.15 -18.32 9.12
N LEU A 472 26.39 -18.01 9.46
CA LEU A 472 27.40 -17.54 8.51
C LEU A 472 28.35 -18.68 8.16
N PHE A 473 28.50 -18.96 6.87
CA PHE A 473 29.43 -19.93 6.32
C PHE A 473 30.49 -19.25 5.43
N SER A 474 31.66 -19.87 5.33
CA SER A 474 32.76 -19.41 4.47
C SER A 474 33.29 -20.53 3.58
N SER A 475 33.73 -20.18 2.37
CA SER A 475 34.47 -21.07 1.47
C SER A 475 35.97 -21.11 1.73
N GLN A 476 36.48 -20.20 2.57
CA GLN A 476 37.87 -20.14 2.98
C GLN A 476 38.02 -20.91 4.29
N ALA A 477 38.63 -22.09 4.21
CA ALA A 477 39.12 -22.82 5.38
C ALA A 477 40.49 -22.28 5.80
#